data_AF-A0A960PL13-F1
#
_entry.id   AF-A0A960PL13-F1
#
_cell.length_a   1.000
_cell.length_b   1.000
_cell.length_c   1.000
_cell.angle_alpha   90.00
_cell.angle_beta   90.00
_cell.angle_gamma   90.00
#
_symmetry.space_group_name_H-M   'P 1'
#
loop_
_entity.id
_entity.type
_entity.pdbx_description
1 polymer ?
#
loop_
_entity_poly.entity_id
_entity_poly.type
_entity_poly.pdbx_seq_one_letter_code
_entity_poly.pdbx_strand_id
1 'polypeptide(L)'
;MADEQLIRESMSTTLSAEQLVPITGVARVDKRTKDLAKRLEPGEIAVIDHEDLDTVATESLLHAGVAAIVNASACISGRYPNPGPLLLSAAEVPVIDGVGSSVMTEIVDGDTITIEGGQILIDGQQVCEGTRQDTHSFGEVLEHARANMGDELQRFAENTLNYIQREGHLLVDSPDIPEIAVDFSGRQVLIVVRGVDYKKDL
;
A
#
# COMPACT_ATOMS: atom_id res chain seq x y z
N MET A 1 2.73 -39.12 -14.79
CA MET A 1 1.87 -38.19 -15.55
C MET A 1 0.45 -38.13 -14.97
N ALA A 2 -0.27 -39.24 -14.77
CA ALA A 2 -1.59 -39.20 -14.10
C ALA A 2 -1.53 -38.87 -12.59
N ASP A 3 -0.50 -39.36 -11.88
CA ASP A 3 -0.33 -39.13 -10.42
C ASP A 3 0.01 -37.68 -10.06
N GLU A 4 0.87 -37.01 -10.83
CA GLU A 4 1.22 -35.60 -10.57
C GLU A 4 0.03 -34.64 -10.79
N GLN A 5 -0.89 -35.01 -11.68
CA GLN A 5 -2.09 -34.23 -11.96
C GLN A 5 -3.12 -34.39 -10.84
N LEU A 6 -3.31 -35.62 -10.32
CA LEU A 6 -4.13 -35.85 -9.12
C LEU A 6 -3.57 -35.19 -7.86
N ILE A 7 -2.24 -35.14 -7.70
CA ILE A 7 -1.59 -34.48 -6.56
C ILE A 7 -1.74 -32.96 -6.66
N ARG A 8 -1.59 -32.37 -7.86
CA ARG A 8 -1.85 -30.93 -8.07
C ARG A 8 -3.31 -30.55 -7.83
N GLU A 9 -4.25 -31.35 -8.30
CA GLU A 9 -5.68 -31.12 -8.07
C GLU A 9 -6.04 -31.31 -6.59
N SER A 10 -5.51 -32.33 -5.92
CA SER A 10 -5.75 -32.57 -4.48
C SER A 10 -5.11 -31.50 -3.59
N MET A 11 -3.90 -31.03 -3.92
CA MET A 11 -3.25 -29.92 -3.20
C MET A 11 -3.96 -28.58 -3.44
N SER A 12 -4.41 -28.31 -4.67
CA SER A 12 -5.21 -27.12 -5.03
C SER A 12 -6.54 -27.09 -4.28
N THR A 13 -7.21 -28.24 -4.16
CA THR A 13 -8.50 -28.36 -3.44
C THR A 13 -8.33 -28.23 -1.92
N THR A 14 -7.20 -28.66 -1.36
CA THR A 14 -6.92 -28.58 0.09
C THR A 14 -6.47 -27.17 0.51
N LEU A 15 -5.68 -26.48 -0.32
CA LEU A 15 -5.30 -25.07 -0.12
C LEU A 15 -6.51 -24.12 -0.20
N SER A 16 -7.51 -24.46 -1.04
CA SER A 16 -8.72 -23.64 -1.20
C SER A 16 -9.63 -23.65 0.04
N ALA A 17 -9.55 -24.67 0.90
CA ALA A 17 -10.44 -24.82 2.06
C ALA A 17 -9.93 -24.11 3.33
N GLU A 18 -8.61 -24.03 3.54
CA GLU A 18 -8.01 -23.26 4.65
C GLU A 18 -8.10 -21.73 4.43
N GLN A 19 -8.24 -21.30 3.16
CA GLN A 19 -8.31 -19.89 2.77
C GLN A 19 -9.69 -19.22 2.95
N LEU A 20 -10.68 -19.93 3.50
CA LEU A 20 -12.06 -19.46 3.68
C LEU A 20 -12.45 -19.26 5.15
N VAL A 21 -11.53 -19.41 6.10
CA VAL A 21 -11.85 -19.21 7.52
C VAL A 21 -12.19 -17.73 7.74
N PRO A 22 -13.39 -17.42 8.26
CA PRO A 22 -13.76 -16.07 8.62
C PRO A 22 -12.78 -15.45 9.62
N ILE A 23 -12.42 -14.19 9.40
CA ILE A 23 -11.57 -13.44 10.34
C ILE A 23 -12.40 -12.33 10.94
N THR A 24 -12.55 -12.35 12.26
CA THR A 24 -13.26 -11.30 13.01
C THR A 24 -12.27 -10.51 13.85
N GLY A 25 -12.36 -9.19 13.81
CA GLY A 25 -11.49 -8.32 14.58
C GLY A 25 -12.02 -6.90 14.67
N VAL A 26 -11.39 -6.11 15.53
CA VAL A 26 -11.69 -4.68 15.65
C VAL A 26 -11.07 -3.95 14.46
N ALA A 27 -11.87 -3.18 13.73
CA ALA A 27 -11.43 -2.34 12.65
C ALA A 27 -10.75 -1.08 13.17
N ARG A 28 -9.58 -0.75 12.61
CA ARG A 28 -8.99 0.58 12.67
C ARG A 28 -9.08 1.21 11.31
N VAL A 29 -9.63 2.41 11.24
CA VAL A 29 -9.93 3.11 9.99
C VAL A 29 -9.10 4.39 9.93
N ASP A 30 -8.32 4.55 8.87
CA ASP A 30 -7.67 5.82 8.57
C ASP A 30 -7.30 5.90 7.08
N LYS A 31 -7.45 7.09 6.49
CA LYS A 31 -6.98 7.34 5.13
C LYS A 31 -5.46 7.39 5.05
N ARG A 32 -4.78 7.73 6.15
CA ARG A 32 -3.33 7.77 6.23
C ARG A 32 -2.82 6.53 6.94
N THR A 33 -2.34 5.55 6.17
CA THR A 33 -1.77 4.31 6.71
C THR A 33 -0.66 4.54 7.73
N LYS A 34 0.16 5.59 7.55
CA LYS A 34 1.20 5.96 8.53
C LYS A 34 0.64 6.32 9.91
N ASP A 35 -0.55 6.91 9.95
CA ASP A 35 -1.16 7.40 11.18
C ASP A 35 -1.95 6.26 11.82
N LEU A 36 -2.62 5.42 11.00
CA LEU A 36 -3.22 4.14 11.43
C LEU A 36 -2.19 3.22 12.09
N ALA A 37 -1.04 2.99 11.46
CA ALA A 37 -0.03 2.04 11.96
C ALA A 37 0.52 2.40 13.35
N LYS A 38 0.41 3.66 13.78
CA LYS A 38 0.82 4.10 15.13
C LYS A 38 -0.19 3.76 16.22
N ARG A 39 -1.45 3.52 15.85
CA ARG A 39 -2.58 3.27 16.76
C ARG A 39 -3.12 1.84 16.64
N LEU A 40 -2.74 1.12 15.60
CA LEU A 40 -3.14 -0.27 15.37
C LEU A 40 -2.55 -1.16 16.48
N GLU A 41 -3.41 -1.94 17.12
CA GLU A 41 -3.00 -2.94 18.11
C GLU A 41 -2.87 -4.33 17.45
N PRO A 42 -2.03 -5.23 18.00
CA PRO A 42 -1.89 -6.57 17.46
C PRO A 42 -3.23 -7.32 17.44
N GLY A 43 -3.54 -7.96 16.32
CA GLY A 43 -4.79 -8.69 16.12
C GLY A 43 -5.94 -7.86 15.52
N GLU A 44 -5.75 -6.56 15.33
CA GLU A 44 -6.76 -5.68 14.71
C GLU A 44 -6.73 -5.73 13.18
N ILE A 45 -7.85 -5.32 12.56
CA ILE A 45 -8.02 -5.26 11.12
C ILE A 45 -7.80 -3.82 10.65
N ALA A 46 -6.86 -3.62 9.72
CA ALA A 46 -6.60 -2.31 9.16
C ALA A 46 -7.54 -2.03 7.98
N VAL A 47 -8.31 -0.94 8.05
CA VAL A 47 -9.13 -0.42 6.97
C VAL A 47 -8.47 0.86 6.45
N ILE A 48 -7.94 0.79 5.24
CA ILE A 48 -7.09 1.83 4.65
C ILE A 48 -7.58 2.25 3.26
N ASP A 49 -7.14 3.42 2.81
CA ASP A 49 -7.28 3.87 1.43
C ASP A 49 -5.88 4.24 0.91
N HIS A 50 -5.13 3.22 0.48
CA HIS A 50 -3.74 3.37 0.05
C HIS A 50 -3.53 2.73 -1.32
N GLU A 51 -3.50 3.57 -2.35
CA GLU A 51 -3.09 3.15 -3.68
C GLU A 51 -1.57 2.99 -3.75
N ASP A 52 -1.09 1.89 -4.34
CA ASP A 52 0.34 1.54 -4.41
C ASP A 52 1.01 1.44 -3.03
N LEU A 53 0.49 0.55 -2.17
CA LEU A 53 0.99 0.33 -0.81
C LEU A 53 2.46 -0.09 -0.81
N ASP A 54 3.36 0.82 -0.47
CA ASP A 54 4.81 0.59 -0.56
C ASP A 54 5.35 -0.34 0.54
N THR A 55 6.64 -0.70 0.42
CA THR A 55 7.34 -1.54 1.40
C THR A 55 7.33 -0.95 2.80
N VAL A 56 7.52 0.37 2.95
CA VAL A 56 7.62 1.02 4.26
C VAL A 56 6.27 1.00 4.98
N ALA A 57 5.20 1.31 4.28
CA ALA A 57 3.84 1.25 4.80
C ALA A 57 3.45 -0.19 5.15
N THR A 58 3.80 -1.15 4.29
CA THR A 58 3.57 -2.58 4.52
C THR A 58 4.27 -3.07 5.78
N GLU A 59 5.58 -2.81 5.91
CA GLU A 59 6.36 -3.19 7.10
C GLU A 59 5.82 -2.54 8.37
N SER A 60 5.34 -1.30 8.29
CA SER A 60 4.73 -0.61 9.43
C SER A 60 3.47 -1.31 9.93
N LEU A 61 2.62 -1.80 9.01
CA LEU A 61 1.41 -2.57 9.35
C LEU A 61 1.76 -3.94 9.95
N LEU A 62 2.74 -4.63 9.34
CA LEU A 62 3.22 -5.93 9.83
C LEU A 62 3.84 -5.81 11.23
N HIS A 63 4.66 -4.80 11.46
CA HIS A 63 5.28 -4.55 12.75
C HIS A 63 4.25 -4.23 13.84
N ALA A 64 3.14 -3.59 13.49
CA ALA A 64 2.02 -3.36 14.40
C ALA A 64 1.21 -4.63 14.72
N GLY A 65 1.44 -5.74 14.00
CA GLY A 65 0.77 -7.02 14.24
C GLY A 65 -0.65 -7.07 13.65
N VAL A 66 -0.87 -6.43 12.50
CA VAL A 66 -2.15 -6.45 11.79
C VAL A 66 -2.64 -7.89 11.54
N ALA A 67 -3.91 -8.17 11.79
CA ALA A 67 -4.51 -9.47 11.53
C ALA A 67 -4.97 -9.64 10.08
N ALA A 68 -5.52 -8.58 9.50
CA ALA A 68 -5.95 -8.53 8.10
C ALA A 68 -6.04 -7.08 7.62
N ILE A 69 -6.05 -6.89 6.31
CA ILE A 69 -6.14 -5.57 5.66
C ILE A 69 -7.35 -5.53 4.74
N VAL A 70 -8.13 -4.47 4.84
CA VAL A 70 -9.17 -4.08 3.89
C VAL A 70 -8.74 -2.76 3.26
N ASN A 71 -8.40 -2.79 1.98
CA ASN A 71 -7.95 -1.62 1.24
C ASN A 71 -9.02 -1.14 0.27
N ALA A 72 -9.41 0.12 0.39
CA ALA A 72 -10.36 0.77 -0.50
C ALA A 72 -9.82 0.87 -1.94
N SER A 73 -8.54 1.22 -2.04
CA SER A 73 -7.80 1.35 -3.31
C SER A 73 -7.13 0.02 -3.69
N ALA A 74 -6.40 0.02 -4.81
CA ALA A 74 -5.57 -1.12 -5.20
C ALA A 74 -4.19 -1.04 -4.54
N CYS A 75 -3.76 -2.10 -3.85
CA CYS A 75 -2.42 -2.24 -3.29
C CYS A 75 -1.33 -2.12 -4.36
N ILE A 76 -1.62 -2.58 -5.58
CA ILE A 76 -0.78 -2.40 -6.78
C ILE A 76 -1.67 -1.88 -7.90
N SER A 77 -1.52 -0.62 -8.28
CA SER A 77 -2.32 0.01 -9.36
C SER A 77 -1.99 -0.52 -10.76
N GLY A 78 -0.84 -1.17 -10.92
CA GLY A 78 -0.33 -1.62 -12.21
C GLY A 78 0.45 -0.55 -12.98
N ARG A 79 0.56 0.69 -12.46
CA ARG A 79 1.34 1.77 -13.10
C ARG A 79 2.84 1.47 -13.12
N TYR A 80 3.34 0.86 -12.05
CA TYR A 80 4.72 0.45 -11.89
C TYR A 80 4.76 -0.76 -10.93
N PRO A 81 5.78 -1.61 -11.03
CA PRO A 81 5.92 -2.73 -10.11
C PRO A 81 6.26 -2.24 -8.71
N ASN A 82 5.40 -2.61 -7.77
CA ASN A 82 5.59 -2.39 -6.34
C ASN A 82 5.59 -3.74 -5.61
N PRO A 83 6.73 -4.21 -5.07
CA PRO A 83 6.80 -5.48 -4.37
C PRO A 83 6.30 -5.42 -2.92
N GLY A 84 6.00 -4.24 -2.38
CA GLY A 84 5.57 -4.03 -0.99
C GLY A 84 4.46 -5.00 -0.54
N PRO A 85 3.33 -5.10 -1.28
CA PRO A 85 2.20 -5.95 -0.87
C PRO A 85 2.52 -7.45 -0.80
N LEU A 86 3.58 -7.94 -1.49
CA LEU A 86 4.00 -9.35 -1.39
C LEU A 86 4.48 -9.74 0.01
N LEU A 87 4.94 -8.77 0.81
CA LEU A 87 5.34 -9.01 2.19
C LEU A 87 4.15 -9.41 3.07
N LEU A 88 2.94 -8.94 2.76
CA LEU A 88 1.71 -9.30 3.47
C LEU A 88 1.38 -10.77 3.24
N SER A 89 1.44 -11.23 1.98
CA SER A 89 1.22 -12.64 1.64
C SER A 89 2.28 -13.55 2.25
N ALA A 90 3.55 -13.12 2.27
CA ALA A 90 4.63 -13.88 2.91
C ALA A 90 4.49 -13.98 4.44
N ALA A 91 3.86 -12.99 5.06
CA ALA A 91 3.53 -12.97 6.48
C ALA A 91 2.16 -13.62 6.79
N GLU A 92 1.50 -14.22 5.78
CA GLU A 92 0.18 -14.84 5.89
C GLU A 92 -0.92 -13.88 6.38
N VAL A 93 -0.75 -12.57 6.15
CA VAL A 93 -1.74 -11.54 6.45
C VAL A 93 -2.74 -11.44 5.29
N PRO A 94 -4.03 -11.73 5.51
CA PRO A 94 -5.03 -11.65 4.45
C PRO A 94 -5.31 -10.21 4.04
N VAL A 95 -5.48 -10.00 2.74
CA VAL A 95 -5.75 -8.69 2.15
C VAL A 95 -7.00 -8.79 1.29
N ILE A 96 -7.98 -7.93 1.57
CA ILE A 96 -9.11 -7.66 0.67
C ILE A 96 -8.87 -6.32 0.03
N ASP A 97 -8.67 -6.31 -1.28
CA ASP A 97 -8.19 -5.16 -2.04
C ASP A 97 -9.29 -4.62 -2.97
N GLY A 98 -9.26 -3.31 -3.21
CA GLY A 98 -10.18 -2.65 -4.13
C GLY A 98 -11.65 -2.69 -3.70
N VAL A 99 -11.94 -2.59 -2.39
CA VAL A 99 -13.34 -2.58 -1.90
C VAL A 99 -14.09 -1.26 -2.17
N GLY A 100 -13.41 -0.25 -2.68
CA GLY A 100 -13.96 1.08 -2.95
C GLY A 100 -13.95 2.01 -1.74
N SER A 101 -13.98 3.32 -2.01
CA SER A 101 -13.77 4.37 -0.99
C SER A 101 -14.93 4.53 0.01
N SER A 102 -16.10 3.94 -0.25
CA SER A 102 -17.24 3.98 0.66
C SER A 102 -16.95 3.27 1.99
N VAL A 103 -16.06 2.26 1.98
CA VAL A 103 -15.64 1.52 3.19
C VAL A 103 -15.10 2.45 4.28
N MET A 104 -14.45 3.54 3.89
CA MET A 104 -13.85 4.51 4.81
C MET A 104 -14.89 5.32 5.60
N THR A 105 -16.16 5.23 5.20
CA THR A 105 -17.30 5.88 5.86
C THR A 105 -18.33 4.90 6.39
N GLU A 106 -18.44 3.72 5.78
CA GLU A 106 -19.37 2.66 6.19
C GLU A 106 -18.87 1.88 7.41
N ILE A 107 -17.54 1.72 7.56
CA ILE A 107 -16.92 1.14 8.74
C ILE A 107 -16.45 2.26 9.66
N VAL A 108 -16.86 2.24 10.92
CA VAL A 108 -16.42 3.18 11.95
C VAL A 108 -15.19 2.63 12.67
N ASP A 109 -14.24 3.50 13.01
CA ASP A 109 -13.07 3.13 13.82
C ASP A 109 -13.53 2.51 15.15
N GLY A 110 -13.12 1.27 15.41
CA GLY A 110 -13.56 0.50 16.58
C GLY A 110 -14.68 -0.50 16.34
N ASP A 111 -15.28 -0.53 15.14
CA ASP A 111 -16.27 -1.54 14.80
C ASP A 111 -15.68 -2.94 14.83
N THR A 112 -16.49 -3.92 15.24
CA THR A 112 -16.12 -5.33 15.05
C THR A 112 -16.60 -5.76 13.67
N ILE A 113 -15.67 -6.16 12.82
CA ILE A 113 -15.95 -6.59 11.45
C ILE A 113 -15.52 -8.04 11.24
N THR A 114 -16.21 -8.74 10.34
CA THR A 114 -15.85 -10.09 9.91
C THR A 114 -15.52 -10.07 8.42
N ILE A 115 -14.41 -10.70 8.04
CA ILE A 115 -14.02 -10.93 6.65
C ILE A 115 -14.33 -12.38 6.31
N GLU A 116 -15.19 -12.61 5.31
CA GLU A 116 -15.53 -13.94 4.80
C GLU A 116 -15.25 -13.98 3.29
N GLY A 117 -14.18 -14.68 2.89
CA GLY A 117 -13.73 -14.64 1.50
C GLY A 117 -13.36 -13.22 1.07
N GLY A 118 -14.13 -12.64 0.16
CA GLY A 118 -13.99 -11.24 -0.29
C GLY A 118 -14.95 -10.25 0.38
N GLN A 119 -15.86 -10.72 1.25
CA GLN A 119 -16.91 -9.92 1.84
C GLN A 119 -16.51 -9.40 3.21
N ILE A 120 -16.91 -8.16 3.51
CA ILE A 120 -16.75 -7.55 4.83
C ILE A 120 -18.14 -7.39 5.43
N LEU A 121 -18.32 -7.89 6.65
CA LEU A 121 -19.60 -7.90 7.35
C LEU A 121 -19.53 -7.16 8.68
N ILE A 122 -20.61 -6.45 9.01
CA ILE A 122 -20.89 -5.89 10.33
C ILE A 122 -22.21 -6.50 10.81
N ASP A 123 -22.23 -7.09 12.00
CA ASP A 123 -23.40 -7.79 12.54
C ASP A 123 -24.02 -8.82 11.55
N GLY A 124 -23.18 -9.45 10.72
CA GLY A 124 -23.59 -10.42 9.70
C GLY A 124 -24.26 -9.81 8.47
N GLN A 125 -24.22 -8.49 8.28
CA GLN A 125 -24.65 -7.80 7.07
C GLN A 125 -23.44 -7.36 6.26
N GLN A 126 -23.41 -7.71 4.97
CA GLN A 126 -22.34 -7.29 4.06
C GLN A 126 -22.38 -5.76 3.89
N VAL A 127 -21.26 -5.11 4.17
CA VAL A 127 -21.07 -3.66 3.95
C VAL A 127 -20.33 -3.38 2.64
N CYS A 128 -19.27 -4.15 2.36
CA CYS A 128 -18.52 -4.05 1.12
C CYS A 128 -17.95 -5.40 0.69
N GLU A 129 -17.41 -5.43 -0.52
CA GLU A 129 -16.77 -6.61 -1.11
C GLU A 129 -15.59 -6.18 -1.96
N GLY A 130 -14.55 -6.99 -1.97
CA GLY A 130 -13.38 -6.78 -2.80
C GLY A 130 -12.70 -8.09 -3.17
N THR A 131 -11.48 -7.97 -3.68
CA THR A 131 -10.73 -9.13 -4.15
C THR A 131 -9.78 -9.59 -3.05
N ARG A 132 -9.92 -10.83 -2.60
CA ARG A 132 -8.93 -11.44 -1.72
C ARG A 132 -7.65 -11.69 -2.48
N GLN A 133 -6.54 -11.14 -1.99
CA GLN A 133 -5.24 -11.24 -2.64
C GLN A 133 -4.39 -12.32 -1.98
N ASP A 134 -3.58 -12.97 -2.81
CA ASP A 134 -2.54 -13.91 -2.40
C ASP A 134 -1.24 -13.66 -3.18
N THR A 135 -0.23 -14.47 -2.90
CA THR A 135 1.08 -14.37 -3.56
C THR A 135 0.98 -14.50 -5.09
N HIS A 136 0.04 -15.32 -5.58
CA HIS A 136 -0.14 -15.53 -7.01
C HIS A 136 -0.82 -14.32 -7.66
N SER A 137 -1.95 -13.87 -7.11
CA SER A 137 -2.70 -12.73 -7.66
C SER A 137 -1.89 -11.44 -7.63
N PHE A 138 -1.16 -11.15 -6.54
CA PHE A 138 -0.25 -10.01 -6.50
C PHE A 138 0.92 -10.18 -7.49
N GLY A 139 1.43 -11.40 -7.65
CA GLY A 139 2.48 -11.70 -8.62
C GLY A 139 2.07 -11.40 -10.06
N GLU A 140 0.84 -11.75 -10.45
CA GLU A 140 0.30 -11.46 -11.78
C GLU A 140 0.18 -9.95 -12.04
N VAL A 141 -0.34 -9.20 -11.07
CA VAL A 141 -0.45 -7.73 -11.18
C VAL A 141 0.94 -7.10 -11.26
N LEU A 142 1.92 -7.62 -10.52
CA LEU A 142 3.30 -7.13 -10.56
C LEU A 142 3.98 -7.35 -11.92
N GLU A 143 3.81 -8.52 -12.52
CA GLU A 143 4.33 -8.81 -13.87
C GLU A 143 3.67 -7.92 -14.93
N HIS A 144 2.36 -7.72 -14.84
CA HIS A 144 1.66 -6.77 -15.71
C HIS A 144 2.19 -5.34 -15.54
N ALA A 145 2.45 -4.92 -14.31
CA ALA A 145 3.03 -3.61 -14.02
C ALA A 145 4.46 -3.46 -14.57
N ARG A 146 5.28 -4.54 -14.53
CA ARG A 146 6.62 -4.56 -15.16
C ARG A 146 6.53 -4.37 -16.66
N ALA A 147 5.60 -5.05 -17.32
CA ALA A 147 5.40 -4.92 -18.77
C ALA A 147 4.99 -3.50 -19.18
N ASN A 148 4.23 -2.79 -18.34
CA ASN A 148 3.71 -1.45 -18.63
C ASN A 148 4.58 -0.31 -18.07
N MET A 149 5.68 -0.61 -17.37
CA MET A 149 6.57 0.41 -16.79
C MET A 149 7.13 1.40 -17.82
N GLY A 150 7.29 0.97 -19.08
CA GLY A 150 7.83 1.81 -20.15
C GLY A 150 7.08 3.14 -20.31
N ASP A 151 5.75 3.09 -20.27
CA ASP A 151 4.91 4.28 -20.39
C ASP A 151 5.07 5.23 -19.19
N GLU A 152 5.23 4.66 -17.99
CA GLU A 152 5.45 5.46 -16.77
C GLU A 152 6.84 6.11 -16.74
N LEU A 153 7.88 5.39 -17.18
CA LEU A 153 9.23 5.95 -17.34
C LEU A 153 9.24 7.08 -18.37
N GLN A 154 8.49 6.93 -19.46
CA GLN A 154 8.34 8.00 -20.45
C GLN A 154 7.66 9.23 -19.84
N ARG A 155 6.53 9.06 -19.12
CA ARG A 155 5.87 10.16 -18.40
C ARG A 155 6.81 10.84 -17.40
N PHE A 156 7.58 10.06 -16.66
CA PHE A 156 8.57 10.58 -15.72
C PHE A 156 9.67 11.39 -16.42
N ALA A 157 10.19 10.88 -17.54
CA ALA A 157 11.21 11.57 -18.34
C ALA A 157 10.67 12.87 -18.94
N GLU A 158 9.47 12.85 -19.51
CA GLU A 158 8.80 14.05 -20.05
C GLU A 158 8.57 15.10 -18.95
N ASN A 159 8.10 14.69 -17.77
CA ASN A 159 7.94 15.60 -16.63
C ASN A 159 9.28 16.19 -16.18
N THR A 160 10.33 15.37 -16.08
CA THR A 160 11.66 15.81 -15.69
C THR A 160 12.27 16.77 -16.71
N LEU A 161 12.14 16.47 -18.01
CA LEU A 161 12.62 17.34 -19.09
C LEU A 161 11.84 18.65 -19.14
N ASN A 162 10.52 18.62 -18.94
CA ASN A 162 9.71 19.84 -18.82
C ASN A 162 10.13 20.69 -17.62
N TYR A 163 10.44 20.07 -16.47
CA TYR A 163 10.95 20.77 -15.30
C TYR A 163 12.32 21.42 -15.59
N ILE A 164 13.26 20.67 -16.18
CA ILE A 164 14.57 21.19 -16.59
C ILE A 164 14.42 22.30 -17.65
N GLN A 165 13.48 22.22 -18.58
CA GLN A 165 13.25 23.30 -19.54
C GLN A 165 12.69 24.57 -18.90
N ARG A 166 11.82 24.44 -17.89
CA ARG A 166 11.25 25.59 -17.17
C ARG A 166 12.24 26.23 -16.19
N GLU A 167 13.00 25.41 -15.48
CA GLU A 167 13.84 25.82 -14.35
C GLU A 167 15.35 25.63 -14.61
N GLY A 168 15.75 25.28 -15.83
CA GLY A 168 17.14 24.97 -16.19
C GLY A 168 18.12 26.13 -15.99
N HIS A 169 17.63 27.37 -15.94
CA HIS A 169 18.42 28.54 -15.55
C HIS A 169 19.00 28.40 -14.13
N LEU A 170 18.29 27.75 -13.20
CA LEU A 170 18.78 27.51 -11.83
C LEU A 170 19.93 26.48 -11.74
N LEU A 171 20.10 25.66 -12.78
CA LEU A 171 21.15 24.64 -12.86
C LEU A 171 22.43 25.15 -13.55
N VAL A 172 22.30 26.17 -14.41
CA VAL A 172 23.40 26.69 -15.24
C VAL A 172 23.90 28.04 -14.74
N ASP A 173 22.99 28.87 -14.24
CA ASP A 173 23.34 30.16 -13.65
C ASP A 173 23.60 29.99 -12.15
N SER A 174 24.42 30.88 -11.57
CA SER A 174 24.45 31.01 -10.11
C SER A 174 23.06 31.48 -9.69
N PRO A 175 22.28 30.68 -8.94
CA PRO A 175 20.92 31.05 -8.62
C PRO A 175 20.93 32.38 -7.85
N ASP A 176 20.11 33.34 -8.27
CA ASP A 176 19.86 34.55 -7.49
C ASP A 176 19.15 34.13 -6.21
N ILE A 177 19.94 33.89 -5.16
CA ILE A 177 19.40 33.58 -3.83
C ILE A 177 18.71 34.86 -3.34
N PRO A 178 17.37 34.84 -3.18
CA PRO A 178 16.68 36.04 -2.74
C PRO A 178 17.17 36.42 -1.34
N GLU A 179 17.27 37.72 -1.07
CA GLU A 179 17.57 38.18 0.28
C GLU A 179 16.48 37.68 1.23
N ILE A 180 16.88 36.79 2.14
CA ILE A 180 15.97 36.25 3.13
C ILE A 180 15.85 37.31 4.22
N ALA A 181 14.65 37.86 4.41
CA ALA A 181 14.36 38.87 5.42
C ALA A 181 14.52 38.37 6.88
N VAL A 182 14.82 37.08 7.06
CA VAL A 182 14.93 36.40 8.35
C VAL A 182 16.38 36.02 8.62
N ASP A 183 16.94 36.54 9.71
CA ASP A 183 18.21 36.04 10.26
C ASP A 183 17.98 34.71 10.99
N PHE A 184 18.66 33.67 10.53
CA PHE A 184 18.60 32.32 11.09
C PHE A 184 19.64 32.07 12.19
N SER A 185 20.54 33.02 12.45
CA SER A 185 21.63 32.87 13.41
C SER A 185 21.11 32.51 14.81
N GLY A 186 21.59 31.39 15.35
CA GLY A 186 21.19 30.90 16.68
C GLY A 186 19.74 30.42 16.80
N ARG A 187 19.02 30.23 15.69
CA ARG A 187 17.63 29.73 15.68
C ARG A 187 17.57 28.26 15.29
N GLN A 188 16.55 27.56 15.76
CA GLN A 188 16.23 26.22 15.28
C GLN A 188 15.62 26.32 13.88
N VAL A 189 16.20 25.61 12.91
CA VAL A 189 15.76 25.59 11.51
C VAL A 189 15.37 24.15 11.15
N LEU A 190 14.21 23.99 10.51
CA LEU A 190 13.78 22.72 9.92
C LEU A 190 14.03 22.76 8.41
N ILE A 191 14.87 21.86 7.92
CA ILE A 191 15.13 21.68 6.49
C ILE A 191 14.34 20.45 6.03
N VAL A 192 13.50 20.62 5.01
CA VAL A 192 12.67 19.54 4.44
C VAL A 192 13.22 19.17 3.07
N VAL A 193 13.69 17.94 2.93
CA VAL A 193 14.26 17.41 1.68
C VAL A 193 13.53 16.12 1.32
N ARG A 194 13.35 15.84 0.02
CA ARG A 194 12.94 14.52 -0.47
C ARG A 194 14.17 13.79 -1.01
N GLY A 195 14.47 12.62 -0.46
CA GLY A 195 15.57 11.77 -0.92
C GLY A 195 16.11 10.87 0.19
N VAL A 196 16.49 9.64 -0.16
CA VAL A 196 16.99 8.62 0.79
C VAL A 196 18.35 8.99 1.42
N ASP A 197 19.12 9.91 0.81
CA ASP A 197 20.47 10.29 1.24
C ASP A 197 20.61 11.73 1.78
N TYR A 198 19.51 12.43 2.07
CA TYR A 198 19.51 13.87 2.43
C TYR A 198 20.47 14.26 3.57
N LYS A 199 20.81 13.33 4.47
CA LYS A 199 21.73 13.57 5.59
C LYS A 199 23.18 13.86 5.16
N LYS A 200 23.58 13.48 3.94
CA LYS A 200 24.92 13.77 3.39
C LYS A 200 24.98 15.15 2.74
N ASP A 201 23.83 15.71 2.39
CA ASP A 201 23.68 17.00 1.69
C ASP A 201 23.47 18.18 2.67
N LEU A 202 23.34 17.89 3.97
CA LEU A 202 23.23 18.83 5.09
C LEU A 202 24.58 19.01 5.79
#